data_AF-A0A6G2DCT2-F1
#
_entry.id   AF-A0A6G2DCT2-F1
#
_cell.length_a   1.000
_cell.length_b   1.000
_cell.length_c   1.000
_cell.angle_alpha   90.00
_cell.angle_beta   90.00
_cell.angle_gamma   90.00
#
_symmetry.space_group_name_H-M   'P 1'
#
loop_
_entity.id
_entity.type
_entity.pdbx_description
1 polymer ?
#
loop_
_entity_poly.entity_id
_entity_poly.type
_entity_poly.pdbx_seq_one_letter_code
_entity_poly.pdbx_strand_id
1 'polypeptide(L)'
;LGLVVLGQYRLESIHLNPYSLAFVVFTIPFWILQGTAEEVVARAWLLPQLASRTNLKLAILISSLFFTLLHMGNSGLTPLSLVNLFLFGVAMALYLLKTDTVWGVAGIHGAWNFAQGNLFGILVSGQPSGTSLMTFLPQGNQDWLSGGSFGIEGSIMTSLVLLLLIVYLANKLKKENERM
;
A
#
# COMPACT_ATOMS: atom_id res chain seq x y z
N LEU A 1 -13.41 7.00 -6.44
CA LEU A 1 -14.85 7.27 -6.69
C LEU A 1 -15.77 6.67 -5.63
N GLY A 2 -15.62 5.39 -5.23
CA GLY A 2 -16.50 4.77 -4.21
C GLY A 2 -16.61 5.55 -2.90
N LEU A 3 -15.49 5.94 -2.28
CA LEU A 3 -15.50 6.74 -1.05
C LEU A 3 -16.08 8.15 -1.23
N VAL A 4 -16.00 8.72 -2.43
CA VAL A 4 -16.63 10.01 -2.75
C VAL A 4 -18.15 9.85 -2.81
N VAL A 5 -18.64 8.78 -3.46
CA VAL A 5 -20.07 8.45 -3.53
C VAL A 5 -20.65 8.15 -2.13
N LEU A 6 -19.86 7.50 -1.27
CA LEU A 6 -20.20 7.26 0.14
C LEU A 6 -20.09 8.51 1.04
N GLY A 7 -19.79 9.67 0.45
CA GLY A 7 -19.71 10.94 1.16
C GLY A 7 -18.51 11.09 2.08
N GLN A 8 -17.47 10.26 1.95
CA GLN A 8 -16.29 10.23 2.84
C GLN A 8 -15.16 11.15 2.38
N TYR A 9 -15.14 11.48 1.10
CA TYR A 9 -14.19 12.42 0.52
C TYR A 9 -14.93 13.42 -0.35
N ARG A 10 -14.50 14.67 -0.28
CA ARG A 10 -14.88 15.70 -1.25
C ARG A 10 -13.69 16.10 -2.10
N LEU A 11 -13.95 16.32 -3.39
CA LEU A 11 -12.99 16.98 -4.26
C LEU A 11 -12.93 18.46 -3.86
N GLU A 12 -11.77 18.93 -3.46
CA GLU A 12 -11.51 20.33 -3.15
C GLU A 12 -11.10 21.09 -4.42
N SER A 13 -10.11 20.57 -5.14
CA SER A 13 -9.49 21.27 -6.26
C SER A 13 -8.93 20.32 -7.32
N ILE A 14 -8.73 20.87 -8.52
CA ILE A 14 -8.02 20.23 -9.63
C ILE A 14 -6.93 21.20 -10.12
N HIS A 15 -5.68 20.72 -10.20
CA HIS A 15 -4.51 21.49 -10.60
C HIS A 15 -3.87 20.90 -11.87
N LEU A 16 -4.29 21.41 -13.03
CA LEU A 16 -3.77 20.99 -14.36
C LEU A 16 -2.81 22.02 -14.98
N ASN A 17 -2.20 22.88 -14.15
CA ASN A 17 -1.20 23.82 -14.64
C ASN A 17 0.14 23.10 -14.93
N PRO A 18 1.02 23.67 -15.77
CA PRO A 18 2.29 23.03 -16.15
C PRO A 18 3.19 22.66 -14.97
N TYR A 19 3.18 23.46 -13.89
CA TYR A 19 3.97 23.15 -12.70
C TYR A 19 3.47 21.88 -12.00
N SER A 20 2.16 21.75 -11.77
CA SER A 20 1.57 20.57 -11.15
C SER A 20 1.80 19.32 -12.00
N LEU A 21 1.63 19.41 -13.32
CA LEU A 21 1.90 18.30 -14.24
C LEU A 21 3.37 17.88 -14.19
N ALA A 22 4.30 18.84 -14.25
CA ALA A 22 5.74 18.56 -14.18
C ALA A 22 6.13 17.95 -12.83
N PHE A 23 5.62 18.48 -11.71
CA PHE A 23 5.88 17.95 -10.38
C PHE A 23 5.41 16.51 -10.23
N VAL A 24 4.18 16.21 -10.65
CA VAL A 24 3.59 14.87 -10.57
C VAL A 24 4.38 13.87 -11.43
N VAL A 25 4.78 14.24 -12.65
CA VAL A 25 5.63 13.36 -13.47
C VAL A 25 7.00 13.16 -12.82
N PHE A 26 7.56 14.22 -12.21
CA PHE A 26 8.84 14.16 -11.53
C PHE A 26 8.85 13.24 -10.30
N THR A 27 7.73 13.08 -9.58
CA THR A 27 7.68 12.21 -8.38
C THR A 27 7.63 10.72 -8.69
N ILE A 28 7.26 10.30 -9.91
CA ILE A 28 7.18 8.89 -10.31
C ILE A 28 8.44 8.08 -9.96
N PRO A 29 9.66 8.46 -10.38
CA PRO A 29 10.87 7.71 -10.02
C PRO A 29 11.12 7.65 -8.50
N PHE A 30 10.71 8.65 -7.74
CA PHE A 30 10.89 8.67 -6.29
C PHE A 30 9.94 7.70 -5.59
N TRP A 31 8.70 7.57 -6.05
CA TRP A 31 7.78 6.56 -5.53
C TRP A 31 8.23 5.14 -5.86
N ILE A 32 8.74 4.94 -7.08
CA ILE A 32 9.35 3.65 -7.44
C ILE A 32 10.54 3.37 -6.52
N LEU A 33 11.42 4.34 -6.30
CA LEU A 33 12.59 4.18 -5.44
C LEU A 33 12.20 3.89 -3.98
N GLN A 34 11.27 4.65 -3.40
CA GLN A 34 10.80 4.46 -2.03
C GLN A 34 10.13 3.10 -1.85
N GLY A 35 9.16 2.75 -2.70
CA GLY A 35 8.50 1.44 -2.65
C GLY A 35 9.48 0.29 -2.89
N THR A 36 10.43 0.44 -3.82
CA THR A 36 11.47 -0.56 -4.05
C THR A 36 12.35 -0.76 -2.81
N ALA A 37 12.78 0.33 -2.16
CA ALA A 37 13.66 0.24 -1.00
C ALA A 37 13.01 -0.56 0.13
N GLU A 38 11.74 -0.29 0.44
CA GLU A 38 11.00 -1.01 1.47
C GLU A 38 10.78 -2.48 1.12
N GLU A 39 10.36 -2.78 -0.12
CA GLU A 39 10.06 -4.15 -0.55
C GLU A 39 11.32 -5.00 -0.77
N VAL A 40 12.45 -4.40 -1.15
CA VAL A 40 13.73 -5.12 -1.23
C VAL A 40 14.15 -5.60 0.16
N VAL A 41 14.10 -4.72 1.16
CA VAL A 41 14.46 -5.09 2.54
C VAL A 41 13.47 -6.13 3.07
N ALA A 42 12.17 -5.88 2.94
CA ALA A 42 11.15 -6.72 3.55
C ALA A 42 10.96 -8.06 2.83
N ARG A 43 10.96 -8.08 1.48
CA ARG A 43 10.57 -9.25 0.68
C ARG A 43 11.73 -9.89 -0.06
N ALA A 44 12.65 -9.12 -0.65
CA ALA A 44 13.76 -9.73 -1.38
C ALA A 44 14.87 -10.22 -0.43
N TRP A 45 15.10 -9.53 0.68
CA TRP A 45 16.11 -9.90 1.67
C TRP A 45 15.54 -10.66 2.87
N LEU A 46 14.67 -10.04 3.68
CA LEU A 46 14.26 -10.62 4.96
C LEU A 46 13.45 -11.92 4.81
N LEU A 47 12.49 -11.95 3.88
CA LEU A 47 11.58 -13.08 3.71
C LEU A 47 12.32 -14.39 3.31
N PRO A 48 13.16 -14.46 2.25
CA PRO A 48 13.93 -15.66 1.91
C PRO A 48 14.89 -16.10 3.01
N GLN A 49 15.53 -15.15 3.70
CA GLN A 49 16.47 -15.44 4.79
C GLN A 49 15.76 -16.09 5.99
N LEU A 50 14.53 -15.70 6.28
CA LEU A 50 13.71 -16.34 7.30
C LEU A 50 13.15 -17.67 6.82
N ALA A 51 12.68 -17.76 5.59
CA ALA A 51 12.10 -18.97 5.03
C ALA A 51 13.12 -20.12 4.98
N SER A 52 14.39 -19.83 4.67
CA SER A 52 15.47 -20.83 4.65
C SER A 52 15.87 -21.37 6.03
N ARG A 53 15.55 -20.64 7.12
CA ARG A 53 15.91 -21.03 8.50
C ARG A 53 14.73 -21.49 9.34
N THR A 54 13.51 -21.28 8.87
CA THR A 54 12.28 -21.56 9.62
C THR A 54 11.26 -22.28 8.74
N ASN A 55 10.06 -21.73 8.58
CA ASN A 55 9.07 -22.18 7.61
C ASN A 55 8.46 -20.97 6.90
N LEU A 56 7.93 -21.19 5.71
CA LEU A 56 7.42 -20.12 4.85
C LEU A 56 6.31 -19.29 5.52
N LYS A 57 5.40 -19.91 6.28
CA LYS A 57 4.31 -19.19 6.95
C LYS A 57 4.83 -18.23 8.02
N LEU A 58 5.80 -18.68 8.81
CA LEU A 58 6.44 -17.86 9.84
C LEU A 58 7.27 -16.73 9.21
N ALA A 59 7.95 -17.00 8.09
CA ALA A 59 8.70 -15.99 7.35
C ALA A 59 7.78 -14.87 6.81
N ILE A 60 6.62 -15.24 6.24
CA ILE A 60 5.61 -14.28 5.77
C ILE A 60 5.09 -13.45 6.95
N LEU A 61 4.75 -14.09 8.07
CA LEU A 61 4.26 -13.41 9.27
C LEU A 61 5.27 -12.36 9.77
N ILE A 62 6.53 -12.75 9.97
CA ILE A 62 7.58 -11.87 10.50
C ILE A 62 7.91 -10.74 9.52
N SER A 63 8.06 -11.05 8.23
CA SER A 63 8.32 -10.02 7.20
C SER A 63 7.18 -9.00 7.10
N SER A 64 5.92 -9.45 7.24
CA SER A 64 4.75 -8.57 7.22
C SER A 64 4.69 -7.69 8.47
N LEU A 65 4.95 -8.25 9.65
CA LEU A 65 5.06 -7.49 10.90
C LEU A 65 6.20 -6.46 10.84
N PHE A 66 7.36 -6.85 10.29
CA PHE A 66 8.48 -5.93 10.09
C PHE A 66 8.08 -4.73 9.24
N PHE A 67 7.37 -4.96 8.13
CA PHE A 67 6.85 -3.88 7.28
C PHE A 67 5.90 -2.95 8.05
N THR A 68 4.95 -3.50 8.83
CA THR A 68 4.08 -2.70 9.70
C THR A 68 4.89 -1.87 10.70
N LEU A 69 5.96 -2.44 11.29
CA LEU A 69 6.80 -1.74 12.26
C LEU A 69 7.57 -0.56 11.65
N LEU A 70 7.96 -0.62 10.38
CA LEU A 70 8.60 0.51 9.68
C LEU A 70 7.71 1.77 9.66
N HIS A 71 6.40 1.60 9.79
CA HIS A 71 5.42 2.68 9.71
C HIS A 71 4.99 3.22 11.08
N MET A 72 5.50 2.67 12.19
CA MET A 72 5.09 3.06 13.55
C MET A 72 5.43 4.53 13.90
N GLY A 73 6.35 5.15 13.16
CA GLY A 73 6.68 6.57 13.30
C GLY A 73 5.72 7.52 12.58
N ASN A 74 4.77 7.00 11.79
CA ASN A 74 3.91 7.82 10.95
C ASN A 74 2.76 8.45 11.75
N SER A 75 2.35 9.64 11.33
CA SER A 75 1.16 10.31 11.85
C SER A 75 -0.12 9.57 11.46
N GLY A 76 -1.17 9.72 12.29
CA GLY A 76 -2.51 9.23 11.96
C GLY A 76 -2.69 7.72 12.07
N LEU A 77 -1.75 6.98 12.65
CA LEU A 77 -1.89 5.54 12.87
C LEU A 77 -3.15 5.21 13.67
N THR A 78 -3.89 4.21 13.20
CA THR A 78 -5.04 3.62 13.87
C THR A 78 -4.84 2.11 13.95
N PRO A 79 -5.55 1.40 14.85
CA PRO A 79 -5.55 -0.06 14.84
C PRO A 79 -5.88 -0.65 13.46
N LEU A 80 -6.78 -0.01 12.70
CA LEU A 80 -7.16 -0.45 11.36
C LEU A 80 -6.05 -0.23 10.33
N SER A 81 -5.32 0.90 10.39
CA SER A 81 -4.19 1.12 9.49
C SER A 81 -3.05 0.14 9.75
N LEU A 82 -2.78 -0.21 11.02
CA LEU A 82 -1.80 -1.25 11.36
C LEU A 82 -2.19 -2.61 10.79
N VAL A 83 -3.47 -2.98 10.88
CA VAL A 83 -4.00 -4.19 10.25
C VAL A 83 -3.80 -4.14 8.73
N ASN A 84 -4.10 -3.00 8.09
CA ASN A 84 -3.94 -2.86 6.65
C ASN A 84 -2.49 -2.90 6.18
N LEU A 85 -1.56 -2.28 6.91
CA LEU A 85 -0.12 -2.40 6.65
C LEU A 85 0.35 -3.85 6.75
N PHE A 86 -0.12 -4.58 7.76
CA PHE A 86 0.17 -6.00 7.92
C PHE A 86 -0.40 -6.83 6.76
N LEU A 87 -1.67 -6.61 6.41
CA LEU A 87 -2.33 -7.28 5.27
C LEU A 87 -1.62 -6.97 3.95
N PHE A 88 -1.18 -5.73 3.75
CA PHE A 88 -0.40 -5.35 2.59
C PHE A 88 0.91 -6.14 2.54
N GLY A 89 1.61 -6.26 3.67
CA GLY A 89 2.81 -7.08 3.76
C GLY A 89 2.59 -8.55 3.41
N VAL A 90 1.48 -9.14 3.88
CA VAL A 90 1.11 -10.51 3.53
C VAL A 90 0.80 -10.63 2.03
N ALA A 91 0.02 -9.70 1.48
CA ALA A 91 -0.34 -9.69 0.07
C ALA A 91 0.89 -9.59 -0.84
N MET A 92 1.83 -8.70 -0.50
CA MET A 92 3.08 -8.51 -1.24
C MET A 92 4.01 -9.71 -1.12
N ALA A 93 4.10 -10.36 0.04
CA ALA A 93 4.84 -11.61 0.18
C ALA A 93 4.26 -12.74 -0.70
N LEU A 94 2.94 -12.90 -0.73
CA LEU A 94 2.28 -13.87 -1.62
C LEU A 94 2.47 -13.53 -3.10
N TYR A 95 2.43 -12.24 -3.45
CA TYR A 95 2.69 -11.79 -4.81
C TYR A 95 4.11 -12.12 -5.24
N LEU A 96 5.11 -11.88 -4.38
CA LEU A 96 6.50 -12.23 -4.66
C LEU A 96 6.64 -13.73 -4.89
N LEU A 97 6.06 -14.57 -4.01
CA LEU A 97 6.11 -16.04 -4.16
C LEU A 97 5.46 -16.52 -5.46
N LYS A 98 4.46 -15.79 -5.97
CA LYS A 98 3.73 -16.15 -7.18
C LYS A 98 4.45 -15.77 -8.47
N THR A 99 5.21 -14.67 -8.42
CA THR A 99 5.79 -14.02 -9.61
C THR A 99 7.32 -14.08 -9.66
N ASP A 100 7.95 -14.41 -8.54
CA ASP A 100 9.41 -14.49 -8.36
C ASP A 100 10.15 -13.23 -8.82
N THR A 101 9.53 -12.06 -8.64
CA THR A 101 10.14 -10.77 -9.00
C THR A 101 9.79 -9.67 -8.01
N VAL A 102 10.82 -8.99 -7.51
CA VAL A 102 10.65 -7.82 -6.61
C VAL A 102 10.10 -6.60 -7.36
N TRP A 103 10.35 -6.49 -8.67
CA TRP A 103 9.92 -5.35 -9.47
C TRP A 103 8.40 -5.22 -9.54
N GLY A 104 7.67 -6.34 -9.54
CA GLY A 104 6.21 -6.32 -9.51
C GLY A 104 5.66 -5.79 -8.19
N VAL A 105 6.24 -6.22 -7.07
CA VAL A 105 5.87 -5.75 -5.73
C VAL A 105 6.19 -4.26 -5.58
N ALA A 106 7.40 -3.85 -5.96
CA ALA A 106 7.84 -2.47 -5.94
C ALA A 106 6.98 -1.56 -6.83
N GLY A 107 6.61 -2.04 -8.01
CA GLY A 107 5.71 -1.33 -8.93
C GLY A 107 4.31 -1.13 -8.34
N ILE A 108 3.74 -2.15 -7.71
CA ILE A 108 2.43 -2.04 -7.04
C ILE A 108 2.49 -1.02 -5.89
N HIS A 109 3.51 -1.12 -5.03
CA HIS A 109 3.69 -0.22 -3.91
C HIS A 109 3.87 1.23 -4.39
N GLY A 110 4.84 1.48 -5.28
CA GLY A 110 5.08 2.81 -5.82
C GLY A 110 3.87 3.39 -6.56
N ALA A 111 3.16 2.58 -7.35
CA ALA A 111 1.96 3.03 -8.05
C ALA A 111 0.81 3.38 -7.09
N TRP A 112 0.63 2.62 -6.00
CA TRP A 112 -0.36 2.92 -4.97
C TRP A 112 -0.07 4.29 -4.33
N ASN A 113 1.15 4.49 -3.84
CA ASN A 113 1.55 5.73 -3.18
C ASN A 113 1.49 6.94 -4.14
N PHE A 114 1.96 6.77 -5.37
CA PHE A 114 1.86 7.79 -6.41
C PHE A 114 0.42 8.18 -6.71
N ALA A 115 -0.47 7.20 -6.90
CA ALA A 115 -1.87 7.46 -7.19
C ALA A 115 -2.56 8.17 -6.01
N GLN A 116 -2.39 7.66 -4.80
CA GLN A 116 -2.98 8.23 -3.59
C GLN A 116 -2.48 9.66 -3.34
N GLY A 117 -1.16 9.86 -3.37
CA GLY A 117 -0.52 11.12 -3.04
C GLY A 117 -0.59 12.17 -4.16
N ASN A 118 -0.13 11.84 -5.37
CA ASN A 118 0.07 12.84 -6.43
C ASN A 118 -1.03 12.88 -7.49
N LEU A 119 -1.83 11.82 -7.65
CA LEU A 119 -3.05 11.92 -8.47
C LEU A 119 -4.22 12.44 -7.65
N PHE A 120 -4.45 11.89 -6.46
CA PHE A 120 -5.63 12.21 -5.64
C PHE A 120 -5.37 13.15 -4.46
N GLY A 121 -4.12 13.49 -4.13
CA GLY A 121 -3.85 14.46 -3.06
C GLY A 121 -4.29 13.98 -1.68
N ILE A 122 -4.32 12.66 -1.47
CA ILE A 122 -4.64 12.02 -0.19
C ILE A 122 -3.31 11.68 0.50
N LEU A 123 -3.27 11.84 1.83
CA LEU A 123 -2.09 11.47 2.64
C LEU A 123 -1.68 10.02 2.36
N VAL A 124 -0.39 9.76 2.21
CA VAL A 124 0.20 8.43 2.01
C VAL A 124 0.79 7.97 3.33
N SER A 125 0.19 6.96 3.95
CA SER A 125 0.53 6.51 5.30
C SER A 125 0.67 7.66 6.31
N GLY A 126 -0.26 8.61 6.24
CA GLY A 126 -0.30 9.80 7.09
C GLY A 126 0.70 10.91 6.76
N GLN A 127 1.43 10.80 5.64
CA GLN A 127 2.38 11.81 5.18
C GLN A 127 1.85 12.58 3.95
N PRO A 128 2.10 13.90 3.87
CA PRO A 128 1.80 14.67 2.67
C PRO A 128 2.79 14.34 1.53
N SER A 129 2.30 14.36 0.29
CA SER A 129 3.08 13.99 -0.91
C SER A 129 3.48 15.17 -1.80
N GLY A 130 3.36 16.40 -1.29
CA GLY A 130 3.57 17.62 -2.06
C GLY A 130 2.41 17.92 -3.03
N THR A 131 2.72 18.46 -4.21
CA THR A 131 1.71 18.85 -5.20
C THR A 131 1.03 17.64 -5.85
N SER A 132 -0.29 17.71 -6.01
CA SER A 132 -1.12 16.70 -6.67
C SER A 132 -1.95 17.30 -7.82
N LEU A 133 -2.47 16.43 -8.71
CA LEU A 133 -3.40 16.85 -9.78
C LEU A 133 -4.81 17.11 -9.26
N MET A 134 -5.27 16.32 -8.29
CA MET A 134 -6.52 16.52 -7.58
C MET A 134 -6.22 16.57 -6.08
N THR A 135 -7.04 17.30 -5.33
CA THR A 135 -6.99 17.28 -3.87
C THR A 135 -8.31 16.78 -3.33
N PHE A 136 -8.28 15.64 -2.66
CA PHE A 136 -9.41 15.05 -1.97
C PHE A 136 -9.23 15.20 -0.47
N LEU A 137 -10.17 15.89 0.17
CA LEU A 137 -10.18 16.06 1.62
C LEU A 137 -11.17 15.07 2.25
N PRO A 138 -10.77 14.38 3.33
CA PRO A 138 -11.71 13.56 4.09
C PRO A 138 -12.81 14.46 4.66
N GLN A 139 -14.04 13.96 4.70
CA GLN A 139 -15.19 14.64 5.29
C GLN A 139 -16.05 13.64 6.05
N GLY A 140 -16.87 14.16 6.97
CA GLY A 140 -17.63 13.33 7.90
C GLY A 140 -16.78 12.83 9.06
N ASN A 141 -17.37 11.98 9.90
CA ASN A 141 -16.77 11.52 11.16
C ASN A 141 -16.47 10.01 11.17
N GLN A 142 -16.36 9.39 9.99
CA GLN A 142 -16.20 7.94 9.83
C GLN A 142 -14.79 7.59 9.38
N ASP A 143 -13.80 7.84 10.24
CA ASP A 143 -12.38 7.61 9.94
C ASP A 143 -12.05 6.16 9.59
N TRP A 144 -12.82 5.19 10.09
CA TRP A 144 -12.66 3.78 9.70
C TRP A 144 -13.02 3.51 8.23
N LEU A 145 -13.76 4.42 7.58
CA LEU A 145 -14.18 4.31 6.18
C LEU A 145 -13.38 5.24 5.27
N SER A 146 -13.07 6.46 5.70
CA SER A 146 -12.18 7.37 4.94
C SER A 146 -10.70 6.99 5.08
N GLY A 147 -10.32 6.40 6.22
CA GLY A 147 -8.94 6.21 6.65
C GLY A 147 -8.36 7.40 7.43
N GLY A 148 -9.16 8.44 7.67
CA GLY A 148 -8.82 9.58 8.54
C GLY A 148 -7.52 10.27 8.15
N SER A 149 -6.72 10.63 9.16
CA SER A 149 -5.42 11.27 8.99
C SER A 149 -4.31 10.33 8.51
N PHE A 150 -4.57 9.02 8.36
CA PHE A 150 -3.63 8.10 7.70
C PHE A 150 -3.78 8.10 6.18
N GLY A 151 -4.93 8.55 5.65
CA GLY A 151 -5.32 8.36 4.25
C GLY A 151 -6.03 7.03 4.02
N ILE A 152 -6.42 6.74 2.77
CA ILE A 152 -7.29 5.60 2.45
C ILE A 152 -6.72 4.23 2.87
N GLU A 153 -5.41 4.13 3.07
CA GLU A 153 -4.75 2.96 3.67
C GLU A 153 -5.26 2.61 5.07
N GLY A 154 -5.81 3.58 5.81
CA GLY A 154 -6.45 3.37 7.10
C GLY A 154 -7.89 2.89 7.03
N SER A 155 -8.46 2.76 5.83
CA SER A 155 -9.89 2.44 5.65
C SER A 155 -10.19 0.94 5.61
N ILE A 156 -11.41 0.57 5.98
CA ILE A 156 -11.92 -0.80 5.83
C ILE A 156 -11.95 -1.25 4.36
N MET A 157 -12.10 -0.31 3.42
CA MET A 157 -12.13 -0.62 1.99
C MET A 157 -10.78 -1.18 1.54
N THR A 158 -9.69 -0.62 2.06
CA THR A 158 -8.35 -1.17 1.86
C THR A 158 -8.24 -2.58 2.43
N SER A 159 -8.78 -2.84 3.63
CA SER A 159 -8.81 -4.19 4.21
C SER A 159 -9.51 -5.19 3.29
N LEU A 160 -10.69 -4.83 2.76
CA LEU A 160 -11.47 -5.69 1.87
C LEU A 160 -10.71 -6.01 0.57
N VAL A 161 -10.10 -5.01 -0.06
CA VAL A 161 -9.31 -5.19 -1.29
C VAL A 161 -8.10 -6.09 -1.02
N LEU A 162 -7.37 -5.87 0.09
CA LEU A 162 -6.20 -6.67 0.45
C LEU A 162 -6.58 -8.11 0.79
N LEU A 163 -7.67 -8.33 1.53
CA LEU A 163 -8.16 -9.69 1.83
C LEU A 163 -8.57 -10.45 0.57
N LEU A 164 -9.26 -9.79 -0.37
CA LEU A 164 -9.60 -10.40 -1.66
C LEU A 164 -8.35 -10.77 -2.45
N LEU A 165 -7.35 -9.90 -2.48
CA LEU A 165 -6.07 -10.15 -3.15
C LEU A 165 -5.31 -11.33 -2.49
N ILE A 166 -5.25 -11.38 -1.16
CA ILE A 166 -4.64 -12.48 -0.41
C ILE A 166 -5.32 -13.80 -0.74
N VAL A 167 -6.66 -13.85 -0.67
CA VAL A 167 -7.44 -15.07 -1.00
C VAL A 167 -7.19 -15.50 -2.44
N TYR A 168 -7.18 -14.55 -3.38
CA TYR A 168 -6.91 -14.84 -4.78
C TYR A 168 -5.50 -15.44 -4.99
N LEU A 169 -4.47 -14.80 -4.44
CA LEU A 169 -3.08 -15.25 -4.58
C LEU A 169 -2.83 -16.59 -3.87
N ALA A 170 -3.35 -16.77 -2.66
CA ALA A 170 -3.25 -18.03 -1.92
C ALA A 170 -3.90 -19.19 -2.69
N ASN A 171 -5.07 -18.96 -3.29
CA ASN A 171 -5.74 -19.97 -4.13
C ASN A 171 -4.94 -20.30 -5.40
N LYS A 172 -4.30 -19.31 -6.02
CA LYS A 172 -3.44 -19.53 -7.20
C LYS A 172 -2.20 -20.35 -6.84
N LEU A 173 -1.50 -19.98 -5.75
CA LEU A 173 -0.33 -20.70 -5.26
C LEU A 173 -0.66 -22.15 -4.86
N LYS A 174 -1.79 -22.37 -4.17
CA LYS A 174 -2.24 -23.73 -3.82
C LYS A 174 -2.46 -24.60 -5.06
N LYS A 175 -3.17 -24.09 -6.07
CA LYS A 175 -3.44 -24.82 -7.32
C LYS A 175 -2.18 -25.15 -8.12
N GLU A 176 -1.15 -24.32 -8.03
CA GLU A 176 0.14 -24.58 -8.69
C GLU A 176 0.92 -25.66 -7.95
N ASN A 177 0.90 -25.64 -6.62
CA ASN A 177 1.51 -26.68 -5.80
C ASN A 177 0.83 -28.05 -5.95
N GLU A 178 -0.47 -28.10 -6.27
CA GLU A 178 -1.19 -29.35 -6.58
C GLU A 178 -0.87 -29.91 -7.98
N ARG A 179 -0.26 -29.11 -8.86
CA ARG A 179 0.08 -29.51 -10.24
C ARG A 179 1.53 -29.98 -10.41
N MET A 180 2.39 -29.72 -9.42
CA MET A 180 3.78 -30.17 -9.35
C MET A 180 3.86 -31.54 -8.68
#